data_AF-A0A2U3MU84-F1
#
_entry.id   AF-A0A2U3MU84-F1
#
_cell.length_a   1.000
_cell.length_b   1.000
_cell.length_c   1.000
_cell.angle_alpha   90.00
_cell.angle_beta   90.00
_cell.angle_gamma   90.00
#
_symmetry.space_group_name_H-M   'P 1'
#
loop_
_entity.id
_entity.type
_entity.pdbx_description
1 polymer ?
#
loop_
_entity_poly.entity_id
_entity_poly.type
_entity_poly.pdbx_seq_one_letter_code
_entity_poly.pdbx_strand_id
1 'polypeptide(L)'
;MSEKNDTFKLIDPEQLSVELIEAQYALKDSRGKENAKSLVILVSGIELAGKGEAVKQLREWVDPRYLHVKADPAYLFTANRTFWQPYARDIPAEGEMLVMFSNWYSDLLATALNESEPMDDTSFDAYIKDMQEFEQDLKNNHVDVIKVWFDLSWKSLQKRLDKMDPSEQCWHKLHGLDWRNKKQYDAVQKLRKRFTDDWYLVDCESEEARDQQFAQYILKHLKELPVHPTQSILEWQQAEVPEQLLNPSNEKTDKDVYKEEMKKLTAKVAEALRFDGRQVVLAFEGMDAAGKGGSIKRIVKKLDPREYGIFPISAPEKFELARPYLWRFWTKLNEETISIFDRSWYGRVLVERIEGFASEVEWQRAYEEINRFEKNLNNSKTVVIKFWLAISKDEQEARFKSREELPYKQYKITPDDWRNREHWDDYLDAAADMLQRTSTSYAPWHVISTNDKYTARLEVLRSILKQLEAD
;
A
#
# COMPACT_ATOMS: atom_id res chain seq x y z
N MET A 1 -16.65 -5.26 22.52
CA MET A 1 -17.52 -4.49 23.44
C MET A 1 -16.69 -4.10 24.66
N SER A 2 -16.80 -2.84 25.11
CA SER A 2 -16.46 -2.35 26.47
C SER A 2 -14.97 -2.08 26.83
N GLU A 3 -14.38 -1.03 26.26
CA GLU A 3 -13.28 -0.25 26.88
C GLU A 3 -13.41 1.27 26.66
N LYS A 4 -14.58 1.76 26.21
CA LYS A 4 -14.72 3.14 25.66
C LYS A 4 -14.97 4.25 26.67
N ASN A 5 -15.10 3.93 27.96
CA ASN A 5 -15.32 4.91 29.01
C ASN A 5 -14.24 4.81 30.07
N ASP A 6 -12.98 4.98 29.67
CA ASP A 6 -11.98 5.47 30.63
C ASP A 6 -12.52 6.80 31.16
N THR A 7 -12.62 6.92 32.49
CA THR A 7 -13.10 8.15 33.12
C THR A 7 -12.00 9.20 32.93
N PHE A 8 -12.15 10.05 31.91
CA PHE A 8 -11.22 11.13 31.64
C PHE A 8 -11.13 12.07 32.86
N LYS A 9 -9.90 12.34 33.29
CA LYS A 9 -9.59 13.29 34.36
C LYS A 9 -8.49 14.21 33.89
N LEU A 10 -8.61 15.48 34.25
CA LEU A 10 -7.52 16.42 34.08
C LEU A 10 -6.37 16.01 34.99
N ILE A 11 -5.18 16.03 34.42
CA ILE A 11 -3.90 15.77 35.09
C ILE A 11 -3.13 17.10 35.08
N ASP A 12 -2.15 17.21 35.97
CA ASP A 12 -1.21 18.31 35.92
C ASP A 12 -0.50 18.36 34.54
N PRO A 13 -0.47 19.52 33.84
CA PRO A 13 0.11 19.61 32.51
C PRO A 13 1.61 19.31 32.44
N GLU A 14 2.37 19.61 33.50
CA GLU A 14 3.80 19.29 33.54
C GLU A 14 3.99 17.78 33.65
N GLN A 15 3.21 17.12 34.52
CA GLN A 15 3.21 15.66 34.60
C GLN A 15 2.84 15.01 33.26
N LEU A 16 1.77 15.47 32.60
CA LEU A 16 1.34 14.93 31.32
C LEU A 16 2.42 15.08 30.23
N SER A 17 3.09 16.24 30.19
CA SER A 17 4.21 16.51 29.28
C SER A 17 5.38 15.56 29.52
N VAL A 18 5.77 15.33 30.77
CA VAL A 18 6.85 14.37 31.10
C VAL A 18 6.49 12.96 30.63
N GLU A 19 5.29 12.47 30.95
CA GLU A 19 4.86 11.14 30.54
C GLU A 19 4.80 10.97 29.01
N LEU A 20 4.38 12.01 28.30
CA LEU A 20 4.35 12.05 26.83
C LEU A 20 5.76 12.01 26.23
N ILE A 21 6.70 12.80 26.75
CA ILE A 21 8.08 12.81 26.28
C ILE A 21 8.73 11.45 26.52
N GLU A 22 8.59 10.88 27.72
CA GLU A 22 9.14 9.56 28.03
C GLU A 22 8.61 8.48 27.08
N ALA A 23 7.30 8.46 26.84
CA ALA A 23 6.67 7.50 25.94
C ALA A 23 7.04 7.73 24.47
N GLN A 24 7.20 8.98 24.02
CA GLN A 24 7.67 9.32 22.68
C GLN A 24 9.12 8.88 22.45
N TYR A 25 9.99 9.02 23.44
CA TYR A 25 11.37 8.51 23.36
C TYR A 25 11.40 6.98 23.36
N ALA A 26 10.55 6.32 24.14
CA ALA A 26 10.41 4.86 24.09
C ALA A 26 9.98 4.36 22.69
N LEU A 27 9.02 5.04 22.05
CA LEU A 27 8.63 4.77 20.66
C LEU A 27 9.83 4.95 19.72
N LYS A 28 10.51 6.10 19.77
CA LYS A 28 11.68 6.38 18.93
C LYS A 28 12.78 5.32 19.09
N ASP A 29 13.07 4.93 20.32
CA ASP A 29 14.12 3.97 20.65
C ASP A 29 13.70 2.53 20.33
N SER A 30 12.43 2.27 19.98
CA SER A 30 11.96 0.97 19.49
C SER A 30 12.38 0.67 18.05
N ARG A 31 12.81 1.68 17.27
CA ARG A 31 13.18 1.55 15.85
C ARG A 31 14.11 0.36 15.58
N GLY A 32 13.72 -0.53 14.67
CA GLY A 32 14.49 -1.72 14.29
C GLY A 32 14.57 -2.81 15.36
N LYS A 33 13.77 -2.75 16.43
CA LYS A 33 13.64 -3.79 17.46
C LYS A 33 12.37 -4.62 17.23
N GLU A 34 12.27 -5.76 17.91
CA GLU A 34 11.13 -6.69 17.80
C GLU A 34 9.78 -6.09 18.24
N ASN A 35 9.79 -4.98 18.97
CA ASN A 35 8.61 -4.24 19.41
C ASN A 35 8.43 -2.91 18.67
N ALA A 36 9.15 -2.70 17.56
CA ALA A 36 9.07 -1.49 16.77
C ALA A 36 7.64 -1.25 16.27
N LYS A 37 7.21 0.00 16.30
CA LYS A 37 5.97 0.44 15.66
C LYS A 37 6.06 1.88 15.20
N SER A 38 5.10 2.33 14.42
CA SER A 38 4.90 3.75 14.12
C SER A 38 3.45 4.17 14.39
N LEU A 39 3.21 5.47 14.54
CA LEU A 39 1.89 6.00 14.87
C LEU A 39 1.38 6.94 13.77
N VAL A 40 0.15 6.73 13.34
CA VAL A 40 -0.61 7.67 12.50
C VAL A 40 -1.79 8.19 13.31
N ILE A 41 -1.87 9.50 13.49
CA ILE A 41 -2.93 10.17 14.26
C ILE A 41 -3.82 10.93 13.28
N LEU A 42 -5.01 10.40 13.02
CA LEU A 42 -6.01 11.02 12.18
C LEU A 42 -6.79 12.06 12.99
N VAL A 43 -6.64 13.32 12.58
CA VAL A 43 -7.35 14.46 13.20
C VAL A 43 -8.48 14.89 12.27
N SER A 44 -9.71 14.56 12.67
CA SER A 44 -10.94 14.95 11.96
C SER A 44 -11.92 15.61 12.94
N GLY A 45 -12.94 16.29 12.43
CA GLY A 45 -13.92 16.95 13.31
C GLY A 45 -14.54 18.20 12.73
N ILE A 46 -15.41 18.81 13.53
CA ILE A 46 -16.12 20.04 13.19
C ILE A 46 -15.13 21.20 13.02
N GLU A 47 -15.45 22.13 12.12
CA GLU A 47 -14.66 23.35 11.93
C GLU A 47 -14.65 24.20 13.21
N LEU A 48 -13.52 24.85 13.52
CA LEU A 48 -13.32 25.59 14.77
C LEU A 48 -13.50 24.78 16.07
N ALA A 49 -13.52 23.45 16.01
CA ALA A 49 -13.49 22.60 17.21
C ALA A 49 -12.14 22.67 17.95
N GLY A 50 -11.13 23.34 17.39
CA GLY A 50 -9.84 23.50 18.05
C GLY A 50 -8.81 22.42 17.69
N LYS A 51 -8.95 21.80 16.50
CA LYS A 51 -8.06 20.74 16.03
C LYS A 51 -6.61 21.22 15.92
N GLY A 52 -6.40 22.40 15.33
CA GLY A 52 -5.07 22.98 15.16
C GLY A 52 -4.44 23.37 16.48
N GLU A 53 -5.24 23.92 17.39
CA GLU A 53 -4.87 24.32 18.74
C GLU A 53 -4.47 23.12 19.59
N ALA A 54 -5.22 22.02 19.54
CA ALA A 54 -4.87 20.80 20.26
C ALA A 54 -3.57 20.16 19.74
N VAL A 55 -3.35 20.15 18.41
CA VAL A 55 -2.07 19.67 17.84
C VAL A 55 -0.92 20.61 18.18
N LYS A 56 -1.16 21.92 18.21
CA LYS A 56 -0.18 22.90 18.67
C LYS A 56 0.18 22.68 20.14
N GLN A 57 -0.81 22.46 21.01
CA GLN A 57 -0.58 22.17 22.43
C GLN A 57 0.16 20.84 22.64
N LEU A 58 -0.22 19.80 21.88
CA LEU A 58 0.53 18.54 21.87
C LEU A 58 2.00 18.76 21.52
N ARG A 59 2.28 19.59 20.52
CA ARG A 59 3.64 19.93 20.08
C ARG A 59 4.48 20.64 21.16
N GLU A 60 3.84 21.34 22.09
CA GLU A 60 4.50 21.92 23.27
C GLU A 60 4.72 20.88 24.40
N TRP A 61 3.89 19.83 24.47
CA TRP A 61 4.00 18.75 25.46
C TRP A 61 4.88 17.57 25.03
N VAL A 62 5.23 17.45 23.75
CA VAL A 62 6.15 16.43 23.23
C VAL A 62 7.41 17.09 22.69
N ASP A 63 8.41 16.28 22.33
CA ASP A 63 9.54 16.78 21.55
C ASP A 63 9.08 17.01 20.08
N PRO A 64 9.05 18.27 19.60
CA PRO A 64 8.54 18.59 18.27
C PRO A 64 9.42 18.03 17.14
N ARG A 65 10.64 17.58 17.42
CA ARG A 65 11.53 16.96 16.42
C ARG A 65 11.08 15.57 16.01
N TYR A 66 10.26 14.92 16.84
CA TYR A 66 9.75 13.57 16.60
C TYR A 66 8.22 13.55 16.36
N LEU A 67 7.62 14.71 16.13
CA LEU A 67 6.21 14.86 15.77
C LEU A 67 6.10 15.43 14.35
N HIS A 68 5.80 14.57 13.38
CA HIS A 68 5.50 15.01 12.03
C HIS A 68 4.04 15.46 11.95
N VAL A 69 3.78 16.58 11.27
CA VAL A 69 2.43 17.09 11.04
C VAL A 69 2.25 17.30 9.55
N LYS A 70 1.20 16.71 9.00
CA LYS A 70 0.83 16.82 7.60
C LYS A 70 -0.59 17.36 7.47
N ALA A 71 -0.77 18.31 6.56
CA ALA A 71 -2.05 18.93 6.25
C ALA A 71 -2.08 19.25 4.75
N ASP A 72 -2.83 18.45 3.99
CA ASP A 72 -3.05 18.67 2.56
C ASP A 72 -4.50 19.12 2.30
N PRO A 73 -4.79 19.74 1.14
CA PRO A 73 -6.16 19.86 0.66
C PRO A 73 -6.81 18.48 0.48
N ALA A 74 -8.13 18.41 0.64
CA ALA A 74 -8.85 17.15 0.51
C ALA A 74 -8.75 16.57 -0.91
N TYR A 75 -8.48 15.27 -1.04
CA TYR A 75 -8.49 14.56 -2.31
C TYR A 75 -9.87 13.96 -2.56
N LEU A 76 -10.65 14.59 -3.44
CA LEU A 76 -11.94 14.01 -3.84
C LEU A 76 -11.73 12.63 -4.47
N PHE A 77 -12.57 11.68 -4.11
CA PHE A 77 -12.45 10.31 -4.61
C PHE A 77 -12.83 10.21 -6.07
N THR A 78 -12.04 9.44 -6.82
CA THR A 78 -12.22 9.22 -8.25
C THR A 78 -12.14 7.72 -8.53
N ALA A 79 -12.79 7.28 -9.60
CA ALA A 79 -12.79 5.86 -9.97
C ALA A 79 -11.43 5.33 -10.45
N ASN A 80 -10.42 6.20 -10.65
CA ASN A 80 -9.12 5.84 -11.20
C ASN A 80 -7.98 5.89 -10.18
N ARG A 81 -8.29 6.01 -8.88
CA ARG A 81 -7.28 6.08 -7.82
C ARG A 81 -7.83 5.51 -6.52
N THR A 82 -7.02 4.76 -5.77
CA THR A 82 -7.38 4.31 -4.43
C THR A 82 -7.31 5.47 -3.43
N PHE A 83 -8.12 5.44 -2.37
CA PHE A 83 -8.21 6.58 -1.44
C PHE A 83 -6.91 6.82 -0.65
N TRP A 84 -6.10 5.78 -0.40
CA TRP A 84 -4.86 5.90 0.38
C TRP A 84 -3.64 6.26 -0.46
N GLN A 85 -3.70 6.14 -1.79
CA GLN A 85 -2.57 6.38 -2.67
C GLN A 85 -1.90 7.76 -2.49
N PRO A 86 -2.65 8.87 -2.26
CA PRO A 86 -2.05 10.17 -1.95
C PRO A 86 -1.20 10.18 -0.68
N TYR A 87 -1.51 9.31 0.28
CA TYR A 87 -0.89 9.26 1.61
C TYR A 87 0.19 8.20 1.73
N ALA A 88 0.31 7.30 0.75
CA ALA A 88 1.22 6.16 0.83
C ALA A 88 2.66 6.60 1.15
N ARG A 89 3.15 7.70 0.57
CA ARG A 89 4.51 8.22 0.81
C ARG A 89 4.75 8.70 2.23
N ASP A 90 3.71 9.12 2.93
CA ASP A 90 3.81 9.77 4.24
C ASP A 90 3.68 8.80 5.40
N ILE A 91 3.30 7.54 5.15
CA ILE A 91 3.23 6.52 6.19
C ILE A 91 4.58 6.52 6.97
N PRO A 92 4.54 6.75 8.29
CA PRO A 92 5.72 7.00 9.10
C PRO A 92 6.57 5.74 9.23
N ALA A 93 7.89 5.93 9.35
CA ALA A 93 8.78 4.82 9.62
C ALA A 93 8.70 4.38 11.09
N GLU A 94 9.22 3.20 11.41
CA GLU A 94 9.35 2.71 12.78
C GLU A 94 9.98 3.75 13.72
N GLY A 95 9.35 3.92 14.87
CA GLY A 95 9.72 4.90 15.89
C GLY A 95 9.28 6.33 15.59
N GLU A 96 8.52 6.56 14.52
CA GLU A 96 7.98 7.88 14.16
C GLU A 96 6.48 7.99 14.45
N MET A 97 6.02 9.21 14.70
CA MET A 97 4.60 9.54 14.81
C MET A 97 4.24 10.68 13.85
N LEU A 98 3.11 10.52 13.17
CA LEU A 98 2.58 11.45 12.19
C LEU A 98 1.16 11.88 12.59
N VAL A 99 0.91 13.17 12.66
CA VAL A 99 -0.43 13.76 12.73
C VAL A 99 -0.89 14.14 11.33
N MET A 100 -2.06 13.64 10.93
CA MET A 100 -2.66 13.90 9.62
C MET A 100 -3.96 14.69 9.76
N PHE A 101 -3.90 15.97 9.39
CA PHE A 101 -5.06 16.75 9.01
C PHE A 101 -5.49 16.37 7.58
N SER A 102 -6.78 16.49 7.28
CA SER A 102 -7.32 16.14 5.96
C SER A 102 -6.88 14.74 5.49
N ASN A 103 -7.20 13.75 6.31
CA ASN A 103 -6.98 12.33 6.04
C ASN A 103 -8.10 11.71 5.18
N TRP A 104 -8.00 10.42 4.90
CA TRP A 104 -8.95 9.69 4.04
C TRP A 104 -10.42 9.78 4.48
N TYR A 105 -10.73 9.96 5.77
CA TYR A 105 -12.11 10.20 6.21
C TYR A 105 -12.58 11.63 5.95
N SER A 106 -11.66 12.60 6.05
CA SER A 106 -11.95 13.97 5.65
C SER A 106 -12.25 14.06 4.16
N ASP A 107 -11.54 13.29 3.35
CA ASP A 107 -11.75 13.17 1.91
C ASP A 107 -13.07 12.48 1.58
N LEU A 108 -13.45 11.44 2.32
CA LEU A 108 -14.76 10.79 2.18
C LEU A 108 -15.90 11.76 2.48
N LEU A 109 -15.81 12.53 3.57
CA LEU A 109 -16.81 13.57 3.89
C LEU A 109 -16.86 14.67 2.81
N ALA A 110 -15.71 15.15 2.36
CA ALA A 110 -15.63 16.16 1.30
C ALA A 110 -16.23 15.65 -0.01
N THR A 111 -15.99 14.38 -0.36
CA THR A 111 -16.55 13.75 -1.56
C THR A 111 -18.06 13.57 -1.43
N ALA A 112 -18.54 13.04 -0.31
CA ALA A 112 -19.97 12.78 -0.10
C ALA A 112 -20.82 14.06 -0.05
N LEU A 113 -20.24 15.17 0.44
CA LEU A 113 -20.93 16.45 0.56
C LEU A 113 -20.71 17.37 -0.65
N ASN A 114 -19.96 16.92 -1.66
CA ASN A 114 -19.79 17.67 -2.90
C ASN A 114 -21.10 17.66 -3.70
N GLU A 115 -21.67 18.84 -3.91
CA GLU A 115 -22.95 19.00 -4.63
C GLU A 115 -22.85 18.68 -6.13
N SER A 116 -21.64 18.68 -6.70
CA SER A 116 -21.44 18.41 -8.14
C SER A 116 -21.60 16.94 -8.52
N GLU A 117 -21.15 16.02 -7.66
CA GLU A 117 -21.25 14.57 -7.86
C GLU A 117 -21.51 13.89 -6.50
N PRO A 118 -22.79 13.79 -6.08
CA PRO A 118 -23.12 13.24 -4.78
C PRO A 118 -22.86 11.72 -4.73
N MET A 119 -22.12 11.28 -3.72
CA MET A 119 -21.90 9.87 -3.41
C MET A 119 -23.16 9.24 -2.83
N ASP A 120 -23.53 8.05 -3.30
CA ASP A 120 -24.64 7.29 -2.71
C ASP A 120 -24.24 6.59 -1.40
N ASP A 121 -25.23 6.24 -0.57
CA ASP A 121 -25.02 5.64 0.73
C ASP A 121 -24.31 4.27 0.67
N THR A 122 -24.50 3.49 -0.39
CA THR A 122 -23.86 2.18 -0.55
C THR A 122 -22.37 2.34 -0.82
N SER A 123 -22.04 3.25 -1.74
CA SER A 123 -20.66 3.61 -2.04
C SER A 123 -19.94 4.17 -0.81
N PHE A 124 -20.62 5.01 -0.02
CA PHE A 124 -20.07 5.56 1.21
C PHE A 124 -19.71 4.47 2.23
N ASP A 125 -20.60 3.52 2.47
CA ASP A 125 -20.33 2.41 3.40
C ASP A 125 -19.25 1.46 2.87
N ALA A 126 -19.17 1.26 1.55
CA ALA A 126 -18.10 0.48 0.94
C ALA A 126 -16.73 1.11 1.21
N TYR A 127 -16.59 2.43 1.05
CA TYR A 127 -15.35 3.14 1.37
C TYR A 127 -14.98 3.04 2.86
N ILE A 128 -15.94 3.09 3.78
CA ILE A 128 -15.66 2.90 5.21
C ILE A 128 -15.06 1.52 5.46
N LYS A 129 -15.62 0.48 4.83
CA LYS A 129 -15.12 -0.88 4.94
C LYS A 129 -13.69 -0.98 4.38
N ASP A 130 -13.44 -0.43 3.20
CA ASP A 130 -12.11 -0.43 2.58
C ASP A 130 -11.09 0.33 3.45
N MET A 131 -11.50 1.41 4.14
CA MET A 131 -10.67 2.14 5.12
C MET A 131 -10.31 1.29 6.32
N GLN A 132 -11.27 0.58 6.89
CA GLN A 132 -11.03 -0.32 8.03
C GLN A 132 -10.10 -1.48 7.65
N GLU A 133 -10.26 -2.04 6.44
CA GLU A 133 -9.36 -3.09 5.92
C GLU A 133 -7.94 -2.54 5.73
N PHE A 134 -7.78 -1.35 5.15
CA PHE A 134 -6.47 -0.69 5.00
C PHE A 134 -5.80 -0.39 6.34
N GLU A 135 -6.55 0.11 7.32
CA GLU A 135 -6.06 0.36 8.67
C GLU A 135 -5.65 -0.93 9.39
N GLN A 136 -6.37 -2.02 9.15
CA GLN A 136 -5.98 -3.33 9.66
C GLN A 136 -4.69 -3.82 9.00
N ASP A 137 -4.50 -3.59 7.70
CA ASP A 137 -3.24 -3.90 6.99
C ASP A 137 -2.07 -3.06 7.54
N LEU A 138 -2.30 -1.77 7.83
CA LEU A 138 -1.33 -0.92 8.52
C LEU A 138 -0.96 -1.47 9.90
N LYS A 139 -1.95 -1.83 10.72
CA LYS A 139 -1.73 -2.40 12.05
C LYS A 139 -0.99 -3.73 12.03
N ASN A 140 -1.36 -4.59 11.08
CA ASN A 140 -0.70 -5.85 10.79
C ASN A 140 0.79 -5.66 10.45
N ASN A 141 1.13 -4.52 9.85
CA ASN A 141 2.48 -4.09 9.51
C ASN A 141 3.02 -3.03 10.50
N HIS A 142 2.57 -3.10 11.76
CA HIS A 142 3.12 -2.36 12.91
C HIS A 142 2.94 -0.84 12.85
N VAL A 143 1.90 -0.37 12.16
CA VAL A 143 1.48 1.03 12.13
C VAL A 143 0.15 1.17 12.88
N ASP A 144 0.16 1.77 14.06
CA ASP A 144 -1.05 2.01 14.81
C ASP A 144 -1.74 3.29 14.32
N VAL A 145 -3.04 3.17 14.04
CA VAL A 145 -3.88 4.29 13.59
C VAL A 145 -4.76 4.76 14.74
N ILE A 146 -4.50 5.97 15.22
CA ILE A 146 -5.27 6.65 16.26
C ILE A 146 -6.25 7.60 15.59
N LYS A 147 -7.55 7.42 15.84
CA LYS A 147 -8.60 8.19 15.16
C LYS A 147 -9.33 9.09 16.14
N VAL A 148 -9.21 10.40 15.97
CA VAL A 148 -9.79 11.38 16.89
C VAL A 148 -10.74 12.32 16.16
N TRP A 149 -11.99 12.35 16.63
CA TRP A 149 -13.02 13.27 16.17
C TRP A 149 -13.23 14.39 17.19
N PHE A 150 -12.92 15.62 16.77
CA PHE A 150 -13.16 16.83 17.54
C PHE A 150 -14.60 17.30 17.32
N ASP A 151 -15.45 17.13 18.34
CA ASP A 151 -16.86 17.49 18.29
C ASP A 151 -17.13 18.85 18.93
N LEU A 152 -18.00 19.63 18.32
CA LEU A 152 -18.40 20.94 18.81
C LEU A 152 -19.89 21.15 18.55
N SER A 153 -20.64 21.64 19.54
CA SER A 153 -22.06 21.90 19.35
C SER A 153 -22.30 23.01 18.33
N TRP A 154 -23.42 22.94 17.60
CA TRP A 154 -23.85 23.99 16.68
C TRP A 154 -23.82 25.38 17.31
N LYS A 155 -24.31 25.49 18.55
CA LYS A 155 -24.38 26.76 19.28
C LYS A 155 -23.00 27.34 19.52
N SER A 156 -22.05 26.51 19.96
CA SER A 156 -20.68 26.95 20.22
C SER A 156 -19.92 27.23 18.92
N LEU A 157 -20.15 26.45 17.86
CA LEU A 157 -19.65 26.74 16.51
C LEU A 157 -20.07 28.14 16.03
N GLN A 158 -21.36 28.46 16.09
CA GLN A 158 -21.85 29.78 15.67
C GLN A 158 -21.23 30.90 16.51
N LYS A 159 -21.14 30.72 17.83
CA LYS A 159 -20.49 31.70 18.72
C LYS A 159 -19.01 31.91 18.40
N ARG A 160 -18.29 30.88 17.95
CA ARG A 160 -16.89 31.00 17.51
C ARG A 160 -16.80 31.70 16.16
N LEU A 161 -17.69 31.38 15.21
CA LEU A 161 -17.78 32.06 13.91
C LEU A 161 -18.11 33.55 14.03
N ASP A 162 -18.92 33.95 15.01
CA ASP A 162 -19.26 35.36 15.27
C ASP A 162 -18.07 36.18 15.77
N LYS A 163 -17.09 35.52 16.40
CA LYS A 163 -15.88 36.14 16.97
C LYS A 163 -14.68 36.11 16.02
N MET A 164 -14.80 35.43 14.88
CA MET A 164 -13.73 35.23 13.93
C MET A 164 -13.34 36.53 13.25
N ASP A 165 -12.03 36.76 13.09
CA ASP A 165 -11.53 37.90 12.35
C ASP A 165 -12.00 37.81 10.87
N PRO A 166 -12.56 38.89 10.29
CA PRO A 166 -12.97 38.90 8.89
C PRO A 166 -11.89 38.48 7.88
N SER A 167 -10.62 38.72 8.19
CA SER A 167 -9.47 38.30 7.37
C SER A 167 -9.22 36.79 7.38
N GLU A 168 -9.72 36.08 8.40
CA GLU A 168 -9.59 34.63 8.54
C GLU A 168 -10.73 33.87 7.86
N GLN A 169 -11.90 34.51 7.69
CA GLN A 169 -13.13 33.87 7.20
C GLN A 169 -12.98 33.18 5.83
N CYS A 170 -12.10 33.65 4.96
CA CYS A 170 -11.89 33.03 3.64
C CYS A 170 -11.15 31.68 3.71
N TRP A 171 -10.45 31.39 4.80
CA TRP A 171 -9.66 30.17 5.01
C TRP A 171 -10.46 29.04 5.67
N HIS A 172 -11.56 29.35 6.36
CA HIS A 172 -12.40 28.38 7.07
C HIS A 172 -13.47 27.74 6.17
N LYS A 173 -13.03 26.95 5.20
CA LYS A 173 -13.88 26.22 4.24
C LYS A 173 -13.62 24.72 4.27
N LEU A 174 -13.50 24.13 5.46
CA LEU A 174 -13.28 22.68 5.59
C LEU A 174 -14.39 21.90 4.86
N HIS A 175 -13.97 20.91 4.07
CA HIS A 175 -14.82 20.13 3.16
C HIS A 175 -15.58 20.98 2.11
N GLY A 176 -15.20 22.24 1.90
CA GLY A 176 -15.90 23.16 1.01
C GLY A 176 -17.26 23.65 1.55
N LEU A 177 -17.54 23.44 2.84
CA LEU A 177 -18.85 23.71 3.45
C LEU A 177 -18.99 25.14 3.97
N ASP A 178 -20.23 25.62 3.98
CA ASP A 178 -20.67 26.78 4.74
C ASP A 178 -21.11 26.36 6.15
N TRP A 179 -20.23 26.57 7.12
CA TRP A 179 -20.47 26.23 8.53
C TRP A 179 -21.49 27.15 9.23
N ARG A 180 -22.07 28.15 8.54
CA ARG A 180 -23.29 28.87 8.98
C ARG A 180 -24.57 28.21 8.51
N ASN A 181 -24.49 27.21 7.63
CA ASN A 181 -25.64 26.43 7.20
C ASN A 181 -25.86 25.21 8.11
N LYS A 182 -26.92 25.28 8.92
CA LYS A 182 -27.27 24.19 9.86
C LYS A 182 -27.49 22.84 9.16
N LYS A 183 -28.04 22.83 7.93
CA LYS A 183 -28.26 21.59 7.19
C LYS A 183 -26.95 20.89 6.83
N GLN A 184 -25.92 21.65 6.45
CA GLN A 184 -24.60 21.10 6.13
C GLN A 184 -23.91 20.57 7.39
N TYR A 185 -24.00 21.28 8.51
CA TYR A 185 -23.53 20.77 9.82
C TYR A 185 -24.26 19.47 10.21
N ASP A 186 -25.59 19.43 10.12
CA ASP A 186 -26.39 18.25 10.45
C ASP A 186 -26.05 17.06 9.51
N ALA A 187 -25.72 17.34 8.23
CA ALA A 187 -25.27 16.32 7.29
C ALA A 187 -23.93 15.70 7.67
N VAL A 188 -22.92 16.51 8.05
CA VAL A 188 -21.65 16.02 8.60
C VAL A 188 -21.90 15.17 9.85
N GLN A 189 -22.73 15.68 10.78
CA GLN A 189 -23.06 14.97 12.01
C GLN A 189 -23.79 13.63 11.77
N LYS A 190 -24.59 13.54 10.70
CA LYS A 190 -25.24 12.29 10.28
C LYS A 190 -24.21 11.32 9.69
N LEU A 191 -23.38 11.77 8.75
CA LEU A 191 -22.42 10.92 8.05
C LEU A 191 -21.34 10.38 8.99
N ARG A 192 -20.79 11.20 9.90
CA ARG A 192 -19.73 10.75 10.81
C ARG A 192 -20.12 9.52 11.64
N LYS A 193 -21.40 9.43 12.05
CA LYS A 193 -21.90 8.35 12.90
C LYS A 193 -21.74 6.97 12.27
N ARG A 194 -21.57 6.90 10.94
CA ARG A 194 -21.37 5.64 10.21
C ARG A 194 -19.96 5.08 10.36
N PHE A 195 -18.97 5.90 10.70
CA PHE A 195 -17.57 5.47 10.81
C PHE A 195 -16.92 5.79 12.14
N THR A 196 -17.55 6.56 13.03
CA THR A 196 -16.96 6.96 14.31
C THR A 196 -17.12 5.93 15.43
N ASP A 197 -17.53 4.71 15.14
CA ASP A 197 -17.74 3.70 16.17
C ASP A 197 -16.43 3.45 16.92
N ASP A 198 -15.32 3.21 16.24
CA ASP A 198 -14.00 2.96 16.85
C ASP A 198 -13.12 4.23 17.00
N TRP A 199 -13.74 5.41 16.99
CA TRP A 199 -13.04 6.68 17.15
C TRP A 199 -13.09 7.20 18.59
N TYR A 200 -12.06 7.95 18.97
CA TYR A 200 -12.10 8.79 20.15
C TYR A 200 -12.88 10.07 19.84
N LEU A 201 -13.99 10.29 20.55
CA LEU A 201 -14.78 11.52 20.48
C LEU A 201 -14.30 12.48 21.56
N VAL A 202 -13.80 13.66 21.16
CA VAL A 202 -13.35 14.72 22.07
C VAL A 202 -14.39 15.83 22.08
N ASP A 203 -14.96 16.11 23.26
CA ASP A 203 -15.84 17.26 23.46
C ASP A 203 -14.99 18.53 23.54
N CYS A 204 -15.22 19.44 22.58
CA CYS A 204 -14.40 20.63 22.41
C CYS A 204 -15.02 21.90 23.04
N GLU A 205 -16.02 21.77 23.91
CA GLU A 205 -16.60 22.92 24.62
C GLU A 205 -15.59 23.58 25.59
N SER A 206 -14.69 22.79 26.19
CA SER A 206 -13.57 23.26 27.02
C SER A 206 -12.24 23.03 26.32
N GLU A 207 -11.45 24.09 26.14
CA GLU A 207 -10.14 24.02 25.46
C GLU A 207 -9.14 23.18 26.27
N GLU A 208 -9.06 23.40 27.59
CA GLU A 208 -8.19 22.63 28.48
C GLU A 208 -8.52 21.14 28.49
N ALA A 209 -9.82 20.81 28.56
CA ALA A 209 -10.25 19.42 28.54
C ALA A 209 -9.99 18.76 27.18
N ARG A 210 -10.26 19.46 26.08
CA ARG A 210 -9.98 19.01 24.71
C ARG A 210 -8.50 18.64 24.56
N ASP A 211 -7.61 19.55 24.95
CA ASP A 211 -6.17 19.38 24.73
C ASP A 211 -5.63 18.20 25.55
N GLN A 212 -5.97 18.16 26.84
CA GLN A 212 -5.57 17.05 27.71
C GLN A 212 -6.17 15.71 27.26
N GLN A 213 -7.44 15.67 26.84
CA GLN A 213 -8.08 14.43 26.39
C GLN A 213 -7.44 13.90 25.11
N PHE A 214 -7.17 14.77 24.14
CA PHE A 214 -6.46 14.42 22.92
C PHE A 214 -5.07 13.85 23.22
N ALA A 215 -4.30 14.54 24.08
CA ALA A 215 -2.95 14.13 24.43
C ALA A 215 -2.92 12.82 25.25
N GLN A 216 -3.86 12.61 26.18
CA GLN A 216 -3.96 11.37 26.94
C GLN A 216 -4.32 10.15 26.06
N TYR A 217 -5.15 10.32 25.02
CA TYR A 217 -5.39 9.25 24.05
C TYR A 217 -4.12 8.87 23.29
N ILE A 218 -3.33 9.85 22.88
CA ILE A 218 -2.03 9.59 22.24
C ILE A 218 -1.06 8.91 23.22
N LEU A 219 -1.01 9.38 24.47
CA LEU A 219 -0.18 8.79 25.52
C LEU A 219 -0.50 7.31 25.75
N LYS A 220 -1.78 6.93 25.78
CA LYS A 220 -2.21 5.53 25.91
C LYS A 220 -1.55 4.66 24.85
N HIS A 221 -1.66 5.08 23.59
CA HIS A 221 -1.06 4.37 22.45
C HIS A 221 0.48 4.41 22.46
N LEU A 222 1.11 5.50 22.92
CA LEU A 222 2.57 5.57 23.04
C LEU A 222 3.11 4.58 24.09
N LYS A 223 2.38 4.35 25.19
CA LYS A 223 2.78 3.41 26.25
C LYS A 223 2.61 1.94 25.85
N GLU A 224 1.70 1.64 24.92
CA GLU A 224 1.41 0.28 24.45
C GLU A 224 2.43 -0.17 23.39
N LEU A 225 3.61 -0.65 23.79
CA LEU A 225 4.56 -1.27 22.84
C LEU A 225 4.24 -2.77 22.66
N PRO A 226 3.87 -3.23 21.45
CA PRO A 226 3.43 -4.60 21.21
C PRO A 226 4.61 -5.59 21.16
N VAL A 227 4.29 -6.87 21.33
CA VAL A 227 5.17 -7.98 20.94
C VAL A 227 4.61 -8.56 19.65
N HIS A 228 5.41 -8.57 18.59
CA HIS A 228 4.96 -9.04 17.28
C HIS A 228 5.14 -10.55 17.17
N PRO A 229 4.08 -11.33 16.90
CA PRO A 229 4.20 -12.76 16.73
C PRO A 229 4.96 -13.08 15.43
N THR A 230 5.97 -13.95 15.53
CA THR A 230 6.79 -14.38 14.39
C THR A 230 6.46 -15.80 13.92
N GLN A 231 5.91 -16.63 14.80
CA GLN A 231 5.48 -18.00 14.49
C GLN A 231 3.98 -18.05 14.23
N SER A 232 3.59 -18.79 13.19
CA SER A 232 2.17 -18.98 12.89
C SER A 232 1.60 -20.06 13.79
N ILE A 233 0.37 -19.83 14.29
CA ILE A 233 -0.42 -20.85 14.99
C ILE A 233 -1.22 -21.72 14.01
N LEU A 234 -1.25 -21.35 12.72
CA LEU A 234 -2.00 -22.05 11.69
C LEU A 234 -1.09 -23.07 11.00
N GLU A 235 -1.61 -24.27 10.81
CA GLU A 235 -0.94 -25.29 10.00
C GLU A 235 -0.99 -24.89 8.52
N TRP A 236 0.17 -24.74 7.90
CA TRP A 236 0.25 -24.35 6.50
C TRP A 236 -0.07 -25.52 5.58
N GLN A 237 -1.09 -25.33 4.73
CA GLN A 237 -1.44 -26.30 3.70
C GLN A 237 -0.73 -25.97 2.39
N GLN A 238 0.28 -26.77 2.05
CA GLN A 238 1.06 -26.65 0.83
C GLN A 238 0.22 -27.01 -0.40
N ALA A 239 0.24 -26.15 -1.41
CA ALA A 239 -0.38 -26.41 -2.71
C ALA A 239 0.37 -27.49 -3.50
N GLU A 240 -0.36 -28.25 -4.32
CA GLU A 240 0.25 -29.16 -5.29
C GLU A 240 0.99 -28.37 -6.37
N VAL A 241 2.23 -28.76 -6.66
CA VAL A 241 3.05 -28.11 -7.69
C VAL A 241 2.44 -28.37 -9.07
N PRO A 242 2.05 -27.33 -9.83
CA PRO A 242 1.46 -27.52 -11.15
C PRO A 242 2.44 -28.18 -12.13
N GLU A 243 1.93 -29.06 -12.98
CA GLU A 243 2.72 -29.80 -14.00
C GLU A 243 3.51 -28.85 -14.92
N GLN A 244 2.99 -27.66 -15.21
CA GLN A 244 3.66 -26.64 -16.03
C GLN A 244 4.94 -26.09 -15.39
N LEU A 245 5.06 -26.17 -14.05
CA LEU A 245 6.28 -25.79 -13.34
C LEU A 245 7.30 -26.92 -13.31
N LEU A 246 6.84 -28.16 -13.19
CA LEU A 246 7.68 -29.37 -13.18
C LEU A 246 8.25 -29.65 -14.57
N ASN A 247 7.39 -29.61 -15.59
CA ASN A 247 7.69 -30.00 -16.96
C ASN A 247 7.34 -28.87 -17.95
N PRO A 248 8.07 -27.73 -17.92
CA PRO A 248 7.84 -26.65 -18.87
C PRO A 248 8.14 -27.08 -20.30
N SER A 249 7.34 -26.60 -21.25
CA SER A 249 7.40 -26.98 -22.66
C SER A 249 8.77 -26.69 -23.29
N ASN A 250 9.23 -27.63 -24.12
CA ASN A 250 10.43 -27.54 -24.94
C ASN A 250 10.13 -27.24 -26.42
N GLU A 251 8.88 -26.93 -26.75
CA GLU A 251 8.51 -26.56 -28.12
C GLU A 251 9.29 -25.35 -28.59
N LYS A 252 9.84 -25.44 -29.81
CA LYS A 252 10.69 -24.40 -30.38
C LYS A 252 9.94 -23.69 -31.49
N THR A 253 9.90 -22.37 -31.42
CA THR A 253 9.45 -21.54 -32.54
C THR A 253 10.61 -21.33 -33.52
N ASP A 254 10.35 -21.56 -34.81
CA ASP A 254 11.31 -21.24 -35.86
C ASP A 254 11.71 -19.75 -35.83
N LYS A 255 12.97 -19.47 -36.15
CA LYS A 255 13.54 -18.13 -36.01
C LYS A 255 12.89 -17.11 -36.95
N ASP A 256 12.53 -17.51 -38.16
CA ASP A 256 11.94 -16.60 -39.14
C ASP A 256 10.47 -16.34 -38.84
N VAL A 257 9.74 -17.38 -38.41
CA VAL A 257 8.39 -17.24 -37.84
C VAL A 257 8.41 -16.28 -36.64
N TYR A 258 9.33 -16.49 -35.70
CA TYR A 258 9.49 -15.62 -34.53
C TYR A 258 9.73 -14.16 -34.92
N LYS A 259 10.62 -13.88 -35.88
CA LYS A 259 10.90 -12.49 -36.30
C LYS A 259 9.65 -11.82 -36.87
N GLU A 260 8.90 -12.54 -37.69
CA GLU A 260 7.69 -12.02 -38.32
C GLU A 260 6.61 -11.71 -37.27
N GLU A 261 6.30 -12.68 -36.41
CA GLU A 261 5.30 -12.53 -35.35
C GLU A 261 5.72 -11.46 -34.34
N MET A 262 6.99 -11.45 -33.92
CA MET A 262 7.53 -10.46 -32.98
C MET A 262 7.38 -9.04 -33.54
N LYS A 263 7.57 -8.82 -34.84
CA LYS A 263 7.37 -7.50 -35.46
C LYS A 263 5.90 -7.06 -35.35
N LYS A 264 4.96 -7.97 -35.62
CA LYS A 264 3.52 -7.72 -35.54
C LYS A 264 3.07 -7.48 -34.08
N LEU A 265 3.38 -8.42 -33.19
CA LEU A 265 2.94 -8.38 -31.79
C LEU A 265 3.52 -7.20 -31.02
N THR A 266 4.79 -6.83 -31.21
CA THR A 266 5.36 -5.67 -30.49
C THR A 266 4.72 -4.34 -30.90
N ALA A 267 4.29 -4.20 -32.15
CA ALA A 267 3.55 -3.02 -32.58
C ALA A 267 2.14 -3.01 -31.95
N LYS A 268 1.45 -4.15 -32.01
CA LYS A 268 0.09 -4.29 -31.46
C LYS A 268 0.05 -4.09 -29.94
N VAL A 269 0.98 -4.68 -29.19
CA VAL A 269 1.11 -4.49 -27.73
C VAL A 269 1.40 -3.04 -27.38
N ALA A 270 2.29 -2.37 -28.11
CA ALA A 270 2.60 -0.97 -27.85
C ALA A 270 1.40 -0.05 -28.13
N GLU A 271 0.59 -0.36 -29.14
CA GLU A 271 -0.65 0.36 -29.41
C GLU A 271 -1.69 0.11 -28.31
N ALA A 272 -1.93 -1.15 -27.95
CA ALA A 272 -2.87 -1.52 -26.88
C ALA A 272 -2.51 -0.87 -25.55
N LEU A 273 -1.25 -0.94 -25.13
CA LEU A 273 -0.79 -0.32 -23.88
C LEU A 273 -0.90 1.21 -23.89
N ARG A 274 -0.63 1.86 -25.03
CA ARG A 274 -0.63 3.33 -25.15
C ARG A 274 -2.04 3.92 -25.07
N PHE A 275 -3.02 3.20 -25.63
CA PHE A 275 -4.38 3.71 -25.78
C PHE A 275 -5.39 3.04 -24.85
N ASP A 276 -4.92 2.20 -23.91
CA ASP A 276 -5.79 1.71 -22.85
C ASP A 276 -6.21 2.86 -21.93
N GLY A 277 -7.51 2.94 -21.62
CA GLY A 277 -8.05 3.96 -20.70
C GLY A 277 -7.75 3.67 -19.23
N ARG A 278 -7.13 2.53 -18.93
CA ARG A 278 -6.72 2.06 -17.61
C ARG A 278 -5.21 2.19 -17.44
N GLN A 279 -4.75 2.22 -16.20
CA GLN A 279 -3.35 2.02 -15.90
C GLN A 279 -2.99 0.54 -16.09
N VAL A 280 -1.75 0.22 -16.44
CA VAL A 280 -1.29 -1.16 -16.64
C VAL A 280 -0.08 -1.44 -15.77
N VAL A 281 -0.17 -2.50 -14.97
CA VAL A 281 0.92 -3.01 -14.14
C VAL A 281 1.31 -4.39 -14.63
N LEU A 282 2.58 -4.56 -14.99
CA LEU A 282 3.16 -5.84 -15.41
C LEU A 282 4.12 -6.35 -14.32
N ALA A 283 3.85 -7.50 -13.72
CA ALA A 283 4.72 -8.11 -12.71
C ALA A 283 5.41 -9.36 -13.27
N PHE A 284 6.74 -9.40 -13.23
CA PHE A 284 7.54 -10.52 -13.71
C PHE A 284 8.23 -11.27 -12.57
N GLU A 285 7.83 -12.52 -12.39
CA GLU A 285 8.48 -13.50 -11.52
C GLU A 285 8.94 -14.73 -12.30
N GLY A 286 9.65 -15.63 -11.63
CA GLY A 286 10.16 -16.87 -12.19
C GLY A 286 11.61 -17.11 -11.80
N MET A 287 12.05 -18.35 -11.99
CA MET A 287 13.39 -18.82 -11.60
C MET A 287 14.51 -17.94 -12.19
N ASP A 288 15.67 -17.94 -11.51
CA ASP A 288 16.84 -17.28 -12.05
C ASP A 288 17.22 -17.85 -13.41
N ALA A 289 17.64 -16.96 -14.30
CA ALA A 289 17.83 -17.21 -15.74
C ALA A 289 16.62 -17.62 -16.60
N ALA A 290 15.38 -17.57 -16.10
CA ALA A 290 14.16 -17.83 -16.89
C ALA A 290 13.96 -16.84 -18.06
N GLY A 291 14.43 -15.59 -17.93
CA GLY A 291 14.52 -14.63 -19.05
C GLY A 291 13.65 -13.38 -18.94
N LYS A 292 13.26 -12.98 -17.72
CA LYS A 292 12.46 -11.77 -17.39
C LYS A 292 12.86 -10.52 -18.18
N GLY A 293 14.10 -10.04 -17.98
CA GLY A 293 14.60 -8.86 -18.69
C GLY A 293 14.66 -9.01 -20.23
N GLY A 294 14.65 -10.23 -20.77
CA GLY A 294 14.54 -10.46 -22.21
C GLY A 294 13.14 -10.21 -22.74
N SER A 295 12.11 -10.58 -21.99
CA SER A 295 10.69 -10.34 -22.29
C SER A 295 10.32 -8.87 -22.12
N ILE A 296 10.76 -8.24 -21.01
CA ILE A 296 10.57 -6.80 -20.77
C ILE A 296 11.11 -5.96 -21.93
N LYS A 297 12.33 -6.27 -22.41
CA LYS A 297 12.93 -5.61 -23.59
C LYS A 297 12.15 -5.75 -24.89
N ARG A 298 11.23 -6.72 -25.01
CA ARG A 298 10.36 -6.86 -26.19
C ARG A 298 9.09 -6.05 -26.05
N ILE A 299 8.51 -6.01 -24.85
CA ILE A 299 7.33 -5.22 -24.53
C ILE A 299 7.60 -3.74 -24.82
N VAL A 300 8.70 -3.20 -24.28
CA VAL A 300 9.02 -1.77 -24.42
C VAL A 300 9.65 -1.39 -25.76
N LYS A 301 9.86 -2.34 -26.68
CA LYS A 301 10.62 -2.13 -27.93
C LYS A 301 10.00 -1.05 -28.83
N LYS A 302 8.68 -0.86 -28.76
CA LYS A 302 7.90 0.06 -29.59
C LYS A 302 7.21 1.16 -28.77
N LEU A 303 7.53 1.25 -27.48
CA LEU A 303 7.09 2.31 -26.59
C LEU A 303 8.20 3.38 -26.50
N ASP A 304 7.80 4.64 -26.39
CA ASP A 304 8.67 5.74 -26.00
C ASP A 304 9.01 5.59 -24.50
N PRO A 305 10.27 5.81 -24.07
CA PRO A 305 10.66 5.70 -22.67
C PRO A 305 9.88 6.57 -21.68
N ARG A 306 9.12 7.58 -22.14
CA ARG A 306 8.24 8.42 -21.31
C ARG A 306 6.87 7.79 -21.06
N GLU A 307 6.58 6.65 -21.67
CA GLU A 307 5.28 5.97 -21.55
C GLU A 307 5.28 4.90 -20.45
N TYR A 308 6.44 4.56 -19.89
CA TYR A 308 6.56 3.47 -18.93
C TYR A 308 7.65 3.68 -17.87
N GLY A 309 7.41 3.14 -16.68
CA GLY A 309 8.41 2.90 -15.65
C GLY A 309 8.86 1.44 -15.62
N ILE A 310 10.16 1.18 -15.47
CA ILE A 310 10.69 -0.16 -15.15
C ILE A 310 11.29 -0.12 -13.76
N PHE A 311 10.76 -0.94 -12.86
CA PHE A 311 11.16 -1.02 -11.46
C PHE A 311 11.82 -2.39 -11.19
N PRO A 312 13.17 -2.47 -11.23
CA PRO A 312 13.87 -3.66 -10.76
C PRO A 312 13.80 -3.71 -9.23
N ILE A 313 13.15 -4.73 -8.68
CA ILE A 313 12.98 -4.88 -7.23
C ILE A 313 14.11 -5.72 -6.65
N SER A 314 14.95 -5.07 -5.83
CA SER A 314 16.04 -5.67 -5.08
C SER A 314 15.70 -5.79 -3.59
N ALA A 315 16.67 -6.27 -2.81
CA ALA A 315 16.62 -6.19 -1.35
C ALA A 315 16.20 -4.78 -0.90
N PRO A 316 15.31 -4.67 0.10
CA PRO A 316 14.83 -3.38 0.56
C PRO A 316 15.95 -2.55 1.21
N GLU A 317 15.94 -1.26 0.94
CA GLU A 317 16.80 -0.30 1.62
C GLU A 317 16.35 -0.13 3.08
N LYS A 318 17.23 0.40 3.95
CA LYS A 318 16.91 0.59 5.38
C LYS A 318 15.63 1.41 5.63
N PHE A 319 15.36 2.39 4.78
CA PHE A 319 14.16 3.21 4.89
C PHE A 319 12.90 2.50 4.37
N GLU A 320 13.04 1.52 3.47
CA GLU A 320 11.93 0.66 3.02
C GLU A 320 11.61 -0.38 4.10
N LEU A 321 12.63 -0.96 4.75
CA LEU A 321 12.46 -1.92 5.85
C LEU A 321 11.75 -1.32 7.07
N ALA A 322 12.01 -0.05 7.37
CA ALA A 322 11.37 0.63 8.50
C ALA A 322 9.90 0.99 8.24
N ARG A 323 9.26 0.47 7.18
CA ARG A 323 7.89 0.81 6.76
C ARG A 323 7.12 -0.47 6.38
N PRO A 324 5.78 -0.42 6.32
CA PRO A 324 4.97 -1.55 5.86
C PRO A 324 5.43 -2.12 4.53
N TYR A 325 5.39 -3.44 4.38
CA TYR A 325 5.95 -4.12 3.21
C TYR A 325 5.48 -3.55 1.87
N LEU A 326 4.17 -3.31 1.73
CA LEU A 326 3.58 -2.81 0.50
C LEU A 326 3.89 -1.34 0.19
N TRP A 327 4.42 -0.58 1.16
CA TRP A 327 4.78 0.83 1.01
C TRP A 327 5.72 1.05 -0.18
N ARG A 328 6.74 0.20 -0.31
CA ARG A 328 7.76 0.35 -1.37
C ARG A 328 7.22 0.13 -2.78
N PHE A 329 6.08 -0.53 -2.94
CA PHE A 329 5.45 -0.74 -4.24
C PHE A 329 4.43 0.36 -4.53
N TRP A 330 3.62 0.75 -3.54
CA TRP A 330 2.69 1.87 -3.66
C TRP A 330 3.39 3.17 -4.07
N THR A 331 4.56 3.46 -3.49
CA THR A 331 5.30 4.69 -3.81
C THR A 331 5.79 4.79 -5.27
N LYS A 332 5.85 3.65 -5.97
CA LYS A 332 6.28 3.53 -7.38
C LYS A 332 5.11 3.60 -8.38
N LEU A 333 3.87 3.39 -7.94
CA LEU A 333 2.67 3.34 -8.78
C LEU A 333 2.03 4.72 -9.06
N ASN A 334 2.66 5.81 -8.64
CA ASN A 334 2.04 7.15 -8.61
C ASN A 334 2.25 7.99 -9.87
N GLU A 335 3.10 7.57 -10.81
CA GLU A 335 3.65 8.48 -11.83
C GLU A 335 3.48 7.96 -13.27
N GLU A 336 3.31 6.66 -13.47
CA GLU A 336 3.41 6.03 -14.79
C GLU A 336 2.11 5.30 -15.18
N THR A 337 1.64 5.51 -16.41
CA THR A 337 0.48 4.78 -16.95
C THR A 337 0.81 3.29 -17.15
N ILE A 338 2.07 2.97 -17.46
CA ILE A 338 2.56 1.60 -17.64
C ILE A 338 3.71 1.36 -16.64
N SER A 339 3.46 0.50 -15.64
CA SER A 339 4.46 0.14 -14.62
C SER A 339 4.92 -1.29 -14.80
N ILE A 340 6.22 -1.52 -14.97
CA ILE A 340 6.81 -2.85 -15.20
C ILE A 340 7.72 -3.21 -14.03
N PHE A 341 7.36 -4.23 -13.27
CA PHE A 341 8.11 -4.76 -12.13
C PHE A 341 8.95 -5.98 -12.57
N ASP A 342 10.28 -5.87 -12.50
CA ASP A 342 11.21 -7.02 -12.64
C ASP A 342 11.54 -7.52 -11.24
N ARG A 343 10.89 -8.63 -10.83
CA ARG A 343 10.55 -8.94 -9.44
C ARG A 343 9.55 -7.93 -8.85
N SER A 344 8.82 -8.31 -7.81
CA SER A 344 7.66 -7.56 -7.32
C SER A 344 7.37 -7.81 -5.82
N TRP A 345 6.18 -7.43 -5.36
CA TRP A 345 5.67 -7.74 -4.02
C TRP A 345 5.54 -9.24 -3.72
N TYR A 346 5.62 -10.09 -4.74
CA TYR A 346 5.66 -11.53 -4.56
C TYR A 346 6.96 -12.04 -3.92
N GLY A 347 8.00 -11.19 -3.80
CA GLY A 347 9.21 -11.54 -3.06
C GLY A 347 8.93 -12.06 -1.65
N ARG A 348 7.92 -11.50 -0.96
CA ARG A 348 7.51 -11.88 0.41
C ARG A 348 7.12 -13.35 0.55
N VAL A 349 6.45 -13.89 -0.47
CA VAL A 349 5.97 -15.28 -0.50
C VAL A 349 6.87 -16.21 -1.32
N LEU A 350 7.99 -15.69 -1.82
CA LEU A 350 9.01 -16.41 -2.58
C LEU A 350 10.35 -16.37 -1.82
N VAL A 351 11.30 -15.55 -2.25
CA VAL A 351 12.66 -15.50 -1.70
C VAL A 351 12.68 -15.21 -0.21
N GLU A 352 11.80 -14.34 0.29
CA GLU A 352 11.81 -13.98 1.72
C GLU A 352 11.26 -15.09 2.62
N ARG A 353 10.31 -15.88 2.11
CA ARG A 353 9.82 -17.11 2.76
C ARG A 353 10.92 -18.17 2.80
N ILE A 354 11.63 -18.38 1.69
CA ILE A 354 12.63 -19.45 1.55
C ILE A 354 13.90 -19.13 2.37
N GLU A 355 14.37 -17.88 2.33
CA GLU A 355 15.57 -17.45 3.04
C GLU A 355 15.31 -17.04 4.49
N GLY A 356 14.05 -17.02 4.93
CA GLY A 356 13.67 -16.63 6.29
C GLY A 356 13.81 -15.13 6.59
N PHE A 357 13.73 -14.27 5.57
CA PHE A 357 13.69 -12.81 5.73
C PHE A 357 12.31 -12.29 6.16
N ALA A 358 11.28 -13.11 5.98
CA ALA A 358 9.96 -12.90 6.51
C ALA A 358 9.62 -14.00 7.51
N SER A 359 9.07 -13.62 8.66
CA SER A 359 8.51 -14.54 9.63
C SER A 359 7.29 -15.28 9.06
N GLU A 360 6.91 -16.39 9.69
CA GLU A 360 5.77 -17.21 9.25
C GLU A 360 4.47 -16.42 9.21
N VAL A 361 4.25 -15.57 10.23
CA VAL A 361 3.07 -14.71 10.30
C VAL A 361 3.03 -13.73 9.13
N GLU A 362 4.18 -13.12 8.79
CA GLU A 362 4.25 -12.14 7.71
C GLU A 362 3.96 -12.75 6.34
N TRP A 363 4.67 -13.82 5.95
CA TRP A 363 4.48 -14.37 4.60
C TRP A 363 3.15 -15.11 4.44
N GLN A 364 2.62 -15.75 5.50
CA GLN A 364 1.31 -16.41 5.42
C GLN A 364 0.17 -15.41 5.26
N ARG A 365 0.25 -14.25 5.93
CA ARG A 365 -0.72 -13.17 5.79
C ARG A 365 -0.60 -12.43 4.45
N ALA A 366 0.62 -12.36 3.89
CA ALA A 366 0.91 -11.61 2.68
C ALA A 366 0.06 -12.04 1.47
N TYR A 367 -0.37 -13.30 1.36
CA TYR A 367 -1.23 -13.74 0.25
C TYR A 367 -2.55 -12.96 0.21
N GLU A 368 -3.20 -12.74 1.36
CA GLU A 368 -4.44 -11.97 1.43
C GLU A 368 -4.20 -10.47 1.22
N GLU A 369 -3.12 -9.93 1.78
CA GLU A 369 -2.72 -8.53 1.57
C GLU A 369 -2.42 -8.24 0.09
N ILE A 370 -1.74 -9.15 -0.60
CA ILE A 370 -1.46 -9.06 -2.03
C ILE A 370 -2.75 -9.11 -2.84
N ASN A 371 -3.68 -10.01 -2.51
CA ASN A 371 -4.97 -10.07 -3.19
C ASN A 371 -5.78 -8.78 -2.98
N ARG A 372 -5.80 -8.22 -1.76
CA ARG A 372 -6.43 -6.92 -1.50
C ARG A 372 -5.75 -5.82 -2.31
N PHE A 373 -4.42 -5.75 -2.28
CA PHE A 373 -3.62 -4.79 -3.04
C PHE A 373 -3.98 -4.80 -4.54
N GLU A 374 -3.99 -5.98 -5.17
CA GLU A 374 -4.30 -6.11 -6.60
C GLU A 374 -5.78 -5.85 -6.91
N LYS A 375 -6.69 -6.25 -6.02
CA LYS A 375 -8.12 -5.94 -6.15
C LYS A 375 -8.36 -4.44 -6.10
N ASN A 376 -7.66 -3.75 -5.21
CA ASN A 376 -7.76 -2.30 -5.05
C ASN A 376 -7.28 -1.57 -6.30
N LEU A 377 -6.17 -2.02 -6.89
CA LEU A 377 -5.71 -1.52 -8.20
C LEU A 377 -6.75 -1.77 -9.30
N ASN A 378 -7.30 -2.98 -9.38
CA ASN A 378 -8.35 -3.31 -10.35
C ASN A 378 -9.59 -2.41 -10.20
N ASN A 379 -10.06 -2.24 -8.96
CA ASN A 379 -11.20 -1.36 -8.66
C ASN A 379 -10.92 0.10 -9.02
N SER A 380 -9.65 0.53 -8.98
CA SER A 380 -9.21 1.87 -9.36
C SER A 380 -8.74 1.96 -10.82
N LYS A 381 -9.35 1.19 -11.74
CA LYS A 381 -9.04 1.19 -13.19
C LYS A 381 -7.57 0.90 -13.52
N THR A 382 -6.98 -0.10 -12.86
CA THR A 382 -5.64 -0.63 -13.20
C THR A 382 -5.73 -2.09 -13.59
N VAL A 383 -5.14 -2.48 -14.72
CA VAL A 383 -4.99 -3.88 -15.12
C VAL A 383 -3.68 -4.42 -14.57
N VAL A 384 -3.75 -5.46 -13.75
CA VAL A 384 -2.57 -6.17 -13.22
C VAL A 384 -2.36 -7.45 -14.03
N ILE A 385 -1.22 -7.55 -14.73
CA ILE A 385 -0.84 -8.71 -15.54
C ILE A 385 0.42 -9.34 -14.96
N LYS A 386 0.32 -10.60 -14.54
CA LYS A 386 1.37 -11.28 -13.77
C LYS A 386 1.93 -12.45 -14.54
N PHE A 387 3.26 -12.55 -14.58
CA PHE A 387 3.98 -13.57 -15.33
C PHE A 387 4.87 -14.40 -14.43
N TRP A 388 4.66 -15.70 -14.40
CA TRP A 388 5.65 -16.64 -13.88
C TRP A 388 6.39 -17.28 -15.06
N LEU A 389 7.68 -16.99 -15.17
CA LEU A 389 8.54 -17.59 -16.20
C LEU A 389 9.09 -18.93 -15.70
N ALA A 390 8.47 -20.03 -16.14
CA ALA A 390 8.88 -21.40 -15.82
C ALA A 390 10.03 -21.85 -16.73
N ILE A 391 11.06 -22.45 -16.16
CA ILE A 391 12.23 -23.00 -16.87
C ILE A 391 12.53 -24.37 -16.28
N SER A 392 13.01 -25.31 -17.08
CA SER A 392 13.46 -26.60 -16.52
C SER A 392 14.77 -26.43 -15.75
N LYS A 393 14.99 -27.32 -14.77
CA LYS A 393 16.23 -27.35 -13.99
C LYS A 393 17.44 -27.51 -14.90
N ASP A 394 17.35 -28.32 -15.96
CA ASP A 394 18.45 -28.53 -16.91
C ASP A 394 18.74 -27.30 -17.78
N GLU A 395 17.71 -26.64 -18.30
CA GLU A 395 17.87 -25.44 -19.13
C GLU A 395 18.39 -24.25 -18.30
N GLN A 396 18.03 -24.16 -17.01
CA GLN A 396 18.62 -23.17 -16.10
C GLN A 396 20.15 -23.35 -16.00
N GLU A 397 20.62 -24.57 -15.79
CA GLU A 397 22.06 -24.87 -15.69
C GLU A 397 22.80 -24.58 -16.99
N ALA A 398 22.22 -24.97 -18.13
CA ALA A 398 22.77 -24.64 -19.44
C ALA A 398 22.91 -23.12 -19.62
N ARG A 399 21.95 -22.34 -19.12
CA ARG A 399 22.01 -20.87 -19.14
C ARG A 399 23.02 -20.29 -18.16
N PHE A 400 23.23 -20.89 -17.00
CA PHE A 400 24.24 -20.46 -16.04
C PHE A 400 25.64 -20.65 -16.63
N LYS A 401 25.96 -21.86 -17.11
CA LYS A 401 27.22 -22.16 -17.80
C LYS A 401 27.47 -21.22 -18.98
N SER A 402 26.44 -21.00 -19.83
CA SER A 402 26.55 -20.05 -20.94
C SER A 402 26.79 -18.59 -20.51
N ARG A 403 26.33 -18.16 -19.32
CA ARG A 403 26.61 -16.82 -18.80
C ARG A 403 28.04 -16.68 -18.30
N GLU A 404 28.59 -17.73 -17.70
CA GLU A 404 29.98 -17.79 -17.24
C GLU A 404 30.97 -17.73 -18.41
N GLU A 405 30.64 -18.37 -19.54
CA GLU A 405 31.48 -18.39 -20.74
C GLU A 405 31.45 -17.08 -21.55
N LEU A 406 30.33 -16.34 -21.53
CA LEU A 406 30.14 -15.15 -22.37
C LEU A 406 30.55 -13.87 -21.62
N PRO A 407 31.63 -13.15 -22.04
CA PRO A 407 32.17 -12.01 -21.29
C PRO A 407 31.14 -10.92 -20.96
N TYR A 408 30.23 -10.63 -21.89
CA TYR A 408 29.19 -9.61 -21.71
C TYR A 408 27.96 -10.09 -20.92
N LYS A 409 27.98 -11.30 -20.36
CA LYS A 409 26.91 -11.85 -19.50
C LYS A 409 27.40 -12.33 -18.14
N GLN A 410 28.72 -12.40 -17.92
CA GLN A 410 29.31 -12.83 -16.66
C GLN A 410 28.79 -12.02 -15.47
N TYR A 411 28.49 -10.74 -15.65
CA TYR A 411 27.89 -9.90 -14.60
C TYR A 411 26.47 -10.33 -14.16
N LYS A 412 25.84 -11.29 -14.85
CA LYS A 412 24.49 -11.80 -14.58
C LYS A 412 24.47 -13.16 -13.88
N ILE A 413 25.62 -13.64 -13.40
CA ILE A 413 25.70 -14.86 -12.61
C ILE A 413 26.57 -14.58 -11.38
N THR A 414 26.05 -14.93 -10.21
CA THR A 414 26.73 -14.79 -8.92
C THR A 414 26.73 -16.14 -8.19
N PRO A 415 27.54 -16.29 -7.11
CA PRO A 415 27.47 -17.49 -6.26
C PRO A 415 26.07 -17.73 -5.69
N ASP A 416 25.31 -16.66 -5.41
CA ASP A 416 23.95 -16.76 -4.89
C ASP A 416 23.00 -17.42 -5.89
N ASP A 417 23.19 -17.23 -7.21
CA ASP A 417 22.35 -17.90 -8.22
C ASP A 417 22.49 -19.44 -8.15
N TRP A 418 23.70 -19.94 -7.89
CA TRP A 418 23.96 -21.38 -7.71
C TRP A 418 23.39 -21.89 -6.39
N ARG A 419 23.49 -21.11 -5.31
CA ARG A 419 22.87 -21.42 -4.01
C ARG A 419 21.35 -21.48 -4.11
N ASN A 420 20.71 -20.50 -4.76
CA ASN A 420 19.26 -20.48 -4.98
C ASN A 420 18.78 -21.71 -5.77
N ARG A 421 19.62 -22.22 -6.69
CA ARG A 421 19.34 -23.46 -7.43
C ARG A 421 19.33 -24.70 -6.54
N GLU A 422 20.08 -24.73 -5.44
CA GLU A 422 20.01 -25.83 -4.46
C GLU A 422 18.64 -25.90 -3.78
N HIS A 423 17.98 -24.75 -3.61
CA HIS A 423 16.60 -24.60 -3.11
C HIS A 423 15.51 -24.75 -4.20
N TRP A 424 15.79 -25.47 -5.29
CA TRP A 424 14.88 -25.58 -6.43
C TRP A 424 13.46 -26.04 -6.04
N ASP A 425 13.36 -27.07 -5.21
CA ASP A 425 12.08 -27.66 -4.81
C ASP A 425 11.32 -26.71 -3.87
N ASP A 426 12.01 -26.00 -2.97
CA ASP A 426 11.43 -24.96 -2.12
C ASP A 426 10.81 -23.82 -2.95
N TYR A 427 11.47 -23.41 -4.04
CA TYR A 427 10.93 -22.42 -4.97
C TYR A 427 9.74 -22.94 -5.77
N LEU A 428 9.69 -24.22 -6.12
CA LEU A 428 8.53 -24.82 -6.77
C LEU A 428 7.32 -24.83 -5.83
N ASP A 429 7.51 -25.22 -4.58
CA ASP A 429 6.47 -25.22 -3.54
C ASP A 429 5.95 -23.81 -3.25
N ALA A 430 6.86 -22.84 -3.07
CA ALA A 430 6.48 -21.45 -2.85
C ALA A 430 5.74 -20.85 -4.06
N ALA A 431 6.18 -21.16 -5.29
CA ALA A 431 5.50 -20.75 -6.51
C ALA A 431 4.11 -21.39 -6.65
N ALA A 432 3.96 -22.68 -6.30
CA ALA A 432 2.68 -23.37 -6.31
C ALA A 432 1.67 -22.70 -5.37
N ASP A 433 2.08 -22.40 -4.13
CA ASP A 433 1.26 -21.68 -3.17
C ASP A 433 0.88 -20.28 -3.67
N MET A 434 1.85 -19.56 -4.22
CA MET A 434 1.63 -18.24 -4.81
C MET A 434 0.58 -18.31 -5.93
N LEU A 435 0.74 -19.21 -6.89
CA LEU A 435 -0.21 -19.36 -8.00
C LEU A 435 -1.60 -19.75 -7.50
N GLN A 436 -1.70 -20.73 -6.60
CA GLN A 436 -2.99 -21.19 -6.06
C GLN A 436 -3.72 -20.09 -5.30
N ARG A 437 -3.00 -19.32 -4.46
CA ARG A 437 -3.61 -18.38 -3.51
C ARG A 437 -3.81 -16.98 -4.10
N THR A 438 -3.13 -16.64 -5.19
CA THR A 438 -3.15 -15.27 -5.75
C THR A 438 -3.50 -15.21 -7.24
N SER A 439 -3.77 -16.33 -7.91
CA SER A 439 -4.34 -16.30 -9.26
C SER A 439 -5.84 -16.03 -9.20
N THR A 440 -6.22 -14.76 -9.14
CA THR A 440 -7.62 -14.31 -9.02
C THR A 440 -8.22 -14.01 -10.39
N SER A 441 -9.55 -13.84 -10.45
CA SER A 441 -10.24 -13.49 -11.71
C SER A 441 -9.88 -12.11 -12.25
N TYR A 442 -9.52 -11.17 -11.37
CA TYR A 442 -9.16 -9.79 -11.72
C TYR A 442 -7.66 -9.59 -11.93
N ALA A 443 -6.82 -10.46 -11.38
CA ALA A 443 -5.38 -10.47 -11.58
C ALA A 443 -4.89 -11.92 -11.73
N PRO A 444 -5.11 -12.57 -12.89
CA PRO A 444 -4.69 -13.95 -13.10
C PRO A 444 -3.18 -14.07 -13.27
N TRP A 445 -2.63 -15.23 -12.93
CA TRP A 445 -1.24 -15.57 -13.26
C TRP A 445 -1.13 -16.20 -14.66
N HIS A 446 -0.13 -15.76 -15.42
CA HIS A 446 0.28 -16.39 -16.67
C HIS A 446 1.59 -17.17 -16.45
N VAL A 447 1.49 -18.50 -16.43
CA VAL A 447 2.65 -19.40 -16.37
C VAL A 447 3.17 -19.60 -17.80
N ILE A 448 4.37 -19.10 -18.08
CA ILE A 448 4.98 -19.11 -19.42
C ILE A 448 6.17 -20.07 -19.41
N SER A 449 6.14 -21.07 -20.28
CA SER A 449 7.28 -21.98 -20.49
C SER A 449 8.39 -21.24 -21.21
N THR A 450 9.59 -21.23 -20.62
CA THR A 450 10.69 -20.40 -21.10
C THR A 450 11.89 -21.17 -21.62
N ASN A 451 11.81 -22.50 -21.76
CA ASN A 451 12.92 -23.28 -22.29
C ASN A 451 13.31 -22.79 -23.69
N ASP A 452 12.32 -22.55 -24.56
CA ASP A 452 12.51 -21.74 -25.76
C ASP A 452 12.19 -20.26 -25.52
N LYS A 453 13.20 -19.40 -25.69
CA LYS A 453 13.05 -17.95 -25.47
C LYS A 453 12.25 -17.25 -26.55
N TYR A 454 12.10 -17.83 -27.74
CA TYR A 454 11.34 -17.22 -28.82
C TYR A 454 9.85 -17.40 -28.57
N THR A 455 9.43 -18.64 -28.29
CA THR A 455 8.06 -18.99 -27.90
C THR A 455 7.61 -18.18 -26.69
N ALA A 456 8.39 -18.19 -25.60
CA ALA A 456 8.05 -17.47 -24.36
C ALA A 456 7.78 -15.98 -24.56
N ARG A 457 8.57 -15.30 -25.40
CA ARG A 457 8.40 -13.86 -25.65
C ARG A 457 7.14 -13.58 -26.46
N LEU A 458 6.79 -14.46 -27.38
CA LEU A 458 5.55 -14.32 -28.15
C LEU A 458 4.34 -14.56 -27.25
N GLU A 459 4.40 -15.58 -26.39
CA GLU A 459 3.35 -15.86 -25.41
C GLU A 459 3.14 -14.70 -24.44
N VAL A 460 4.20 -14.13 -23.86
CA VAL A 460 4.08 -12.94 -23.00
C VAL A 460 3.34 -11.81 -23.71
N LEU A 461 3.68 -11.51 -24.98
CA LEU A 461 3.00 -10.44 -25.73
C LEU A 461 1.53 -10.78 -26.02
N ARG A 462 1.23 -12.04 -26.35
CA ARG A 462 -0.14 -12.52 -26.55
C ARG A 462 -0.96 -12.45 -25.27
N SER A 463 -0.39 -12.83 -24.12
CA SER A 463 -1.05 -12.73 -22.82
C SER A 463 -1.37 -11.27 -22.46
N ILE A 464 -0.48 -10.33 -22.78
CA ILE A 464 -0.78 -8.89 -22.60
C ILE A 464 -2.00 -8.49 -23.44
N LEU A 465 -2.00 -8.81 -24.74
CA LEU A 465 -3.13 -8.46 -25.63
C LEU A 465 -4.45 -9.07 -25.14
N LYS A 466 -4.43 -10.34 -24.76
CA LYS A 466 -5.59 -11.05 -24.21
C LYS A 466 -6.14 -10.34 -22.98
N GLN A 467 -5.27 -9.96 -22.05
CA GLN A 467 -5.70 -9.35 -20.80
C GLN A 467 -6.14 -7.89 -20.95
N LEU A 468 -5.67 -7.21 -21.99
CA LEU A 468 -6.17 -5.91 -22.41
C LEU A 468 -7.40 -6.01 -23.33
N GLU A 469 -7.90 -7.22 -23.62
CA GLU A 469 -9.03 -7.49 -24.53
C GLU A 469 -8.82 -6.92 -25.95
N ALA A 470 -7.56 -6.94 -26.41
CA ALA A 470 -7.12 -6.34 -27.67
C ALA A 470 -6.64 -7.39 -28.69
N ASP A 471 -7.13 -8.63 -28.61
CA ASP A 471 -6.64 -9.80 -29.39
C ASP A 471 -6.83 -9.73 -30.91
#